data_AF-G4YHP8-F1
#
_entry.id   AF-G4YHP8-F1
#
_cell.length_a   1.000
_cell.length_b   1.000
_cell.length_c   1.000
_cell.angle_alpha   90.00
_cell.angle_beta   90.00
_cell.angle_gamma   90.00
#
_symmetry.space_group_name_H-M   'P 1'
#
loop_
_entity.id
_entity.type
_entity.pdbx_description
1 polymer ?
#
loop_
_entity_poly.entity_id
_entity_poly.type
_entity_poly.pdbx_seq_one_letter_code
_entity_poly.pdbx_strand_id
1 'polypeptide(L)' 'DFWVTTGSRWPTLRELALNVFSLVASRAASERTFSTRSFIHNKLRNALSAPKIEKLLYIKAN' A
#
# COMPACT_ATOMS: atom_id res chain seq x y z
N ASP A 1 -0.02 -11.56 14.30
CA ASP A 1 -1.13 -11.69 15.27
C ASP A 1 -0.72 -11.56 16.74
N PHE A 2 0.48 -11.99 17.15
CA PHE A 2 0.93 -11.93 18.56
C PHE A 2 0.73 -10.59 19.28
N TRP A 3 1.11 -9.46 18.66
CA TRP A 3 0.96 -8.12 19.27
C TRP A 3 -0.50 -7.67 19.37
N VAL A 4 -1.40 -8.23 18.56
CA VAL A 4 -2.83 -7.93 18.62
C VAL A 4 -3.47 -8.68 19.79
N THR A 5 -3.14 -9.97 19.95
CA THR A 5 -3.80 -10.88 20.91
C THR A 5 -3.14 -10.94 22.28
N THR A 6 -1.82 -10.94 22.36
CA THR A 6 -1.06 -11.22 23.60
C THR A 6 -0.23 -10.02 24.09
N GLY A 7 -0.07 -9.00 23.24
CA GLY A 7 0.75 -7.83 23.55
C GLY A 7 0.19 -6.89 24.64
N SER A 8 -1.01 -7.14 25.17
CA SER A 8 -1.69 -6.25 26.14
C SER A 8 -0.89 -6.05 27.44
N ARG A 9 -0.03 -7.01 27.79
CA ARG A 9 0.89 -6.92 28.94
C ARG A 9 1.95 -5.81 28.79
N TRP A 10 2.26 -5.37 27.58
CA TRP A 10 3.20 -4.29 27.29
C TRP A 10 2.55 -3.25 26.37
N PRO A 11 1.66 -2.38 26.88
CA PRO A 11 0.84 -1.50 26.05
C PRO A 11 1.67 -0.57 25.16
N THR A 12 2.73 0.05 25.71
CA THR A 12 3.61 0.96 24.96
C THR A 12 4.43 0.23 23.89
N LEU A 13 4.97 -0.95 24.21
CA LEU A 13 5.74 -1.74 23.26
C LEU A 13 4.85 -2.31 22.16
N ARG A 14 3.63 -2.71 22.51
CA ARG A 14 2.61 -3.19 21.57
C ARG A 14 2.25 -2.13 20.54
N GLU A 15 2.00 -0.89 20.98
CA GLU A 15 1.69 0.21 20.08
C GLU A 15 2.84 0.44 19.08
N LEU A 16 4.08 0.50 19.59
CA LEU A 16 5.26 0.64 18.74
C LEU A 16 5.40 -0.52 17.75
N ALA A 17 5.24 -1.77 18.21
CA ALA A 17 5.34 -2.95 17.38
C ALA A 17 4.27 -2.97 16.28
N LEU A 18 3.02 -2.61 16.60
CA LEU A 18 1.94 -2.52 15.62
C LEU A 18 2.25 -1.44 14.58
N ASN A 19 2.73 -0.26 15.00
CA ASN A 19 3.13 0.79 14.09
C ASN A 19 4.26 0.32 13.16
N VAL A 20 5.33 -0.26 13.70
CA VAL A 20 6.47 -0.74 12.92
C VAL A 20 6.08 -1.85 11.95
N PHE A 21 5.26 -2.81 12.38
CA PHE A 21 4.82 -3.91 11.50
C PHE A 21 3.72 -3.51 10.51
N SER A 22 3.02 -2.40 10.76
CA SER A 22 2.12 -1.81 9.76
C SER A 22 2.86 -1.12 8.62
N LEU A 23 4.13 -0.77 8.83
CA LEU A 23 4.97 -0.22 7.77
C LEU A 23 5.22 -1.31 6.73
N VAL A 24 5.03 -0.94 5.47
CA VAL A 24 5.37 -1.84 4.36
C VAL A 24 6.89 -2.02 4.35
N ALA A 25 7.36 -3.22 4.69
CA ALA A 25 8.78 -3.54 4.77
C ALA A 25 9.53 -3.42 3.43
N SER A 26 8.80 -3.38 2.31
CA SER A 26 9.38 -3.34 0.96
C SER A 26 8.70 -2.31 0.07
N ARG A 27 9.53 -1.64 -0.73
CA ARG A 27 9.07 -0.75 -1.81
C ARG A 27 8.35 -1.50 -2.92
N ALA A 28 8.38 -2.84 -2.93
CA ALA A 28 7.77 -3.69 -3.95
C ALA A 28 6.27 -3.42 -4.16
N ALA A 29 5.51 -3.09 -3.10
CA ALA A 29 4.10 -2.72 -3.23
C ALA A 29 3.95 -1.43 -4.05
N SER A 30 4.75 -0.42 -3.74
CA SER A 30 4.80 0.85 -4.48
C SER A 30 5.32 0.67 -5.91
N GLU A 31 6.34 -0.16 -6.13
CA GLU A 31 6.89 -0.49 -7.44
C GLU A 31 5.86 -1.19 -8.32
N ARG A 32 5.02 -2.07 -7.75
CA ARG A 32 3.92 -2.73 -8.46
C ARG A 32 2.84 -1.73 -8.87
N THR A 33 2.49 -0.80 -8.00
CA THR A 33 1.57 0.31 -8.32
C THR A 33 2.16 1.21 -9.40
N PHE A 34 3.45 1.53 -9.34
CA PHE A 34 4.13 2.37 -10.34
C PHE A 34 4.23 1.69 -11.71
N SER A 35 4.53 0.39 -11.72
CA SER A 35 4.54 -0.44 -12.93
C SER A 35 3.16 -0.51 -13.57
N THR A 36 2.11 -0.66 -12.74
CA THR A 36 0.71 -0.65 -13.20
C THR A 36 0.32 0.72 -13.76
N ARG A 37 0.75 1.81 -13.10
CA ARG A 37 0.55 3.18 -13.59
C ARG A 37 1.20 3.39 -14.96
N SER A 38 2.45 2.98 -15.11
CA SER A 38 3.19 3.06 -16.37
C SER A 38 2.50 2.26 -17.48
N PHE A 39 1.98 1.07 -17.17
CA PHE A 39 1.23 0.25 -18.12
C PHE A 39 -0.09 0.92 -18.57
N ILE A 40 -0.89 1.43 -17.63
CA ILE A 40 -2.17 2.09 -17.94
C ILE A 40 -1.92 3.38 -18.73
N HIS A 41 -0.98 4.21 -18.27
CA HIS A 41 -0.70 5.52 -18.86
C HIS A 41 -0.03 5.44 -20.24
N ASN A 42 0.90 4.51 -20.46
CA ASN A 42 1.71 4.47 -21.68
C ASN A 42 1.25 3.42 -22.71
N LYS A 43 0.64 2.31 -22.28
CA LYS A 43 0.34 1.17 -23.18
C LYS A 43 -1.14 0.97 -23.47
N LEU A 44 -2.05 1.23 -22.53
CA LEU A 44 -3.48 0.94 -22.73
C LEU A 44 -4.36 2.18 -22.93
N ARG A 45 -4.06 3.31 -22.27
CA ARG A 45 -4.99 4.44 -22.15
C ARG A 45 -4.30 5.80 -22.09
N ASN A 46 -3.59 6.16 -23.15
CA ASN A 46 -2.82 7.42 -23.25
C ASN A 46 -3.68 8.70 -23.23
N ALA A 47 -5.02 8.59 -23.29
CA ALA A 47 -5.96 9.71 -23.27
C ALA A 47 -6.64 9.94 -21.90
N LEU A 48 -6.30 9.17 -20.86
CA LEU A 48 -6.88 9.36 -19.53
C LEU A 48 -6.18 10.49 -18.78
N SER A 49 -6.96 11.39 -18.19
CA SER A 49 -6.43 12.41 -17.30
C SER A 49 -5.89 11.77 -16.00
N ALA A 50 -4.88 12.41 -15.40
CA ALA A 50 -4.24 11.92 -14.17
C ALA A 50 -5.22 11.55 -13.03
N PRO A 51 -6.30 12.31 -12.76
CA PRO A 51 -7.26 11.96 -11.71
C PRO A 51 -8.03 10.66 -11.97
N LYS A 52 -8.29 10.33 -13.25
CA LYS A 52 -8.96 9.07 -13.61
C LYS A 52 -8.03 7.88 -13.43
N ILE A 53 -6.74 8.04 -13.73
CA ILE A 53 -5.72 7.00 -13.54
C ILE A 53 -5.54 6.69 -12.06
N GLU A 54 -5.54 7.70 -11.19
CA GLU A 54 -5.46 7.50 -9.74
C GLU A 54 -6.66 6.70 -9.19
N LYS A 55 -7.88 7.00 -9.65
CA LYS A 55 -9.06 6.20 -9.29
C LYS A 55 -8.94 4.74 -9.74
N LEU A 56 -8.44 4.50 -10.95
CA LEU A 56 -8.24 3.13 -11.46
C LEU A 56 -7.15 2.39 -10.69
N LEU A 57 -6.06 3.07 -10.32
CA LEU A 57 -5.00 2.49 -9.48
C LEU A 57 -5.54 2.14 -8.10
N TYR A 58 -6.36 3.00 -7.51
CA TYR A 58 -7.01 2.73 -6.22
C TYR A 58 -7.89 1.48 -6.29
N ILE A 59 -8.74 1.33 -7.32
CA ILE A 59 -9.57 0.14 -7.54
C ILE A 59 -8.73 -1.13 -7.78
N LYS A 60 -7.54 -0.99 -8.39
CA LYS A 60 -6.69 -2.15 -8.72
C LYS A 60 -5.84 -2.64 -7.55
N ALA A 61 -5.55 -1.76 -6.60
CA ALA A 61 -4.64 -1.99 -5.47
C ALA A 61 -5.36 -2.31 -4.14
N ASN A 62 -6.63 -1.93 -3.99
CA ASN A 62 -7.51 -2.35 -2.89
C ASN A 62 -8.41 -3.50 -3.34
#